data_AF-A0A955WL69-F1
#
_entry.id   AF-A0A955WL69-F1
#
_cell.length_a   1.000
_cell.length_b   1.000
_cell.length_c   1.000
_cell.angle_alpha   90.00
_cell.angle_beta   90.00
_cell.angle_gamma   90.00
#
_symmetry.space_group_name_H-M   'P 1'
#
loop_
_entity.id
_entity.type
_entity.pdbx_description
1 polymer ?
#
loop_
_entity_poly.entity_id
_entity_poly.type
_entity_poly.pdbx_seq_one_letter_code
_entity_poly.pdbx_strand_id
1 'polypeptide(L)'
;MRTHELTWVTAAPLWRGHAPDAATMQRPAVLRFATDDFMEQLIATVGGARPGDLAARLAHPASYRERLPGEAGLPAPERLKLFQPVHGHFNLIAANLVCQLPGLPDHRVDRAAGDRVSFVLRRLEDAGGHQAWVPGVEGKPGAWVATAVDVLAAGEERCPLFPVTYREGVRRRLFVGLIPTSSRDVYQRTPIGEGGVPPDARAVQKARFAVQVIGAFKALRDTEVDADGDTVPVLPDAGGRASIA
;
A
#
# COMPACT_ATOMS: atom_id res chain seq x y z
N MET A 1 25.39 -11.43 29.22
CA MET A 1 25.02 -11.70 27.82
C MET A 1 25.64 -10.61 26.96
N ARG A 2 26.38 -10.96 25.90
CA ARG A 2 26.88 -9.92 24.97
C ARG A 2 25.68 -9.40 24.18
N THR A 3 25.39 -8.12 24.32
CA THR A 3 24.35 -7.45 23.53
C THR A 3 24.87 -7.36 22.10
N HIS A 4 24.31 -8.16 21.20
CA HIS A 4 24.63 -8.09 19.79
C HIS A 4 23.64 -7.15 19.12
N GLU A 5 24.14 -6.30 18.22
CA GLU A 5 23.28 -5.43 17.44
C GLU A 5 22.37 -6.27 16.55
N LEU A 6 21.07 -5.96 16.59
CA LEU A 6 20.05 -6.64 15.80
C LEU A 6 19.80 -5.85 14.54
N THR A 7 19.64 -6.54 13.42
CA THR A 7 19.28 -5.88 12.17
C THR A 7 18.34 -6.75 11.33
N TRP A 8 17.46 -6.06 10.60
CA TRP A 8 16.62 -6.68 9.60
C TRP A 8 17.36 -6.66 8.27
N VAL A 9 17.43 -7.81 7.62
CA VAL A 9 17.99 -7.96 6.29
C VAL A 9 17.00 -8.67 5.38
N THR A 10 17.25 -8.62 4.08
CA THR A 10 16.48 -9.34 3.07
C THR A 10 16.42 -10.84 3.36
N ALA A 11 15.54 -11.56 2.66
CA ALA A 11 15.37 -13.00 2.83
C ALA A 11 16.69 -13.75 2.56
N ALA A 12 17.12 -14.57 3.51
CA ALA A 12 18.39 -15.30 3.42
C ALA A 12 18.62 -16.12 2.14
N PRO A 13 17.61 -16.78 1.53
CA PRO A 13 17.81 -17.48 0.26
C PRO A 13 18.20 -16.56 -0.91
N LEU A 14 18.00 -15.24 -0.77
CA LEU A 14 18.35 -14.23 -1.77
C LEU A 14 19.76 -13.64 -1.57
N TRP A 15 20.42 -13.90 -0.44
CA TRP A 15 21.74 -13.31 -0.15
C TRP A 15 22.78 -13.73 -1.19
N ARG A 16 22.62 -14.90 -1.80
CA ARG A 16 23.46 -15.35 -2.90
C ARG A 16 22.86 -14.91 -4.23
N GLY A 17 23.59 -14.06 -4.96
CA GLY A 17 23.27 -13.67 -6.35
C GLY A 17 22.16 -12.64 -6.52
N HIS A 18 21.30 -12.40 -5.51
CA HIS A 18 20.17 -11.47 -5.61
C HIS A 18 20.23 -10.29 -4.63
N ALA A 19 21.19 -10.29 -3.70
CA ALA A 19 21.55 -9.15 -2.86
C ALA A 19 23.05 -8.81 -3.06
N PRO A 20 23.42 -8.25 -4.23
CA PRO A 20 24.84 -8.04 -4.59
C PRO A 20 25.50 -6.92 -3.76
N ASP A 21 24.71 -6.03 -3.17
CA ASP A 21 25.18 -4.87 -2.42
C ASP A 21 24.48 -4.75 -1.06
N ALA A 22 25.07 -3.93 -0.18
CA ALA A 22 24.55 -3.68 1.15
C ALA A 22 23.15 -3.04 1.12
N ALA A 23 22.85 -2.18 0.14
CA ALA A 23 21.57 -1.49 0.07
C ALA A 23 20.41 -2.45 -0.20
N THR A 24 20.61 -3.43 -1.09
CA THR A 24 19.67 -4.50 -1.40
C THR A 24 19.54 -5.45 -0.22
N MET A 25 20.64 -5.73 0.47
CA MET A 25 20.64 -6.58 1.67
C MET A 25 19.85 -5.96 2.84
N GLN A 26 19.82 -4.63 2.96
CA GLN A 26 19.07 -3.90 3.99
C GLN A 26 17.57 -3.73 3.65
N ARG A 27 17.10 -4.26 2.51
CA ARG A 27 15.70 -4.14 2.09
C ARG A 27 14.97 -5.46 2.23
N PRO A 28 13.76 -5.47 2.82
CA PRO A 28 12.94 -6.67 2.82
C PRO A 28 12.55 -7.04 1.38
N ALA A 29 12.45 -8.34 1.11
CA ALA A 29 12.01 -8.82 -0.19
C ALA A 29 10.49 -8.75 -0.29
N VAL A 30 9.97 -8.34 -1.45
CA VAL A 30 8.55 -8.46 -1.77
C VAL A 30 8.38 -9.64 -2.71
N LEU A 31 7.57 -10.61 -2.31
CA LEU A 31 7.27 -11.82 -3.06
C LEU A 31 5.86 -11.76 -3.63
N ARG A 32 5.63 -12.36 -4.80
CA ARG A 32 4.31 -12.49 -5.42
C ARG A 32 3.99 -13.94 -5.75
N PHE A 33 2.81 -14.37 -5.32
CA PHE A 33 2.20 -15.65 -5.67
C PHE A 33 0.89 -15.42 -6.43
N ALA A 34 0.50 -16.41 -7.25
CA ALA A 34 -0.58 -16.28 -8.22
C ALA A 34 -1.87 -17.05 -7.83
N THR A 35 -1.86 -17.74 -6.69
CA THR A 35 -2.85 -18.77 -6.35
C THR A 35 -3.10 -18.81 -4.85
N ASP A 36 -4.26 -19.32 -4.44
CA ASP A 36 -4.70 -19.32 -3.04
C ASP A 36 -3.90 -20.27 -2.14
N ASP A 37 -3.24 -21.28 -2.72
CA ASP A 37 -2.29 -22.19 -2.06
C ASP A 37 -0.90 -21.56 -1.83
N PHE A 38 -0.77 -20.22 -1.95
CA PHE A 38 0.51 -19.52 -1.88
C PHE A 38 1.34 -19.83 -0.63
N MET A 39 0.70 -20.16 0.51
CA MET A 39 1.41 -20.53 1.73
C MET A 39 2.12 -21.88 1.60
N GLU A 40 1.47 -22.86 0.98
CA GLU A 40 2.07 -24.17 0.70
C GLU A 40 3.21 -24.00 -0.32
N GLN A 41 2.98 -23.20 -1.35
CA GLN A 41 4.02 -22.86 -2.33
C GLN A 41 5.20 -22.13 -1.68
N LEU A 42 4.96 -21.21 -0.76
CA LEU A 42 6.02 -20.52 -0.02
C LEU A 42 6.87 -21.53 0.76
N ILE A 43 6.24 -22.42 1.54
CA ILE A 43 6.93 -23.44 2.33
C ILE A 43 7.74 -24.37 1.41
N ALA A 44 7.15 -24.82 0.30
CA ALA A 44 7.84 -25.64 -0.69
C ALA A 44 9.01 -24.89 -1.34
N THR A 45 8.85 -23.61 -1.62
CA THR A 45 9.87 -22.74 -2.25
C THR A 45 11.07 -22.53 -1.32
N VAL A 46 10.85 -22.26 -0.04
CA VAL A 46 11.95 -22.06 0.93
C VAL A 46 12.53 -23.37 1.45
N GLY A 47 11.76 -24.45 1.43
CA GLY A 47 12.19 -25.80 1.80
C GLY A 47 12.86 -26.57 0.66
N GLY A 48 12.77 -26.05 -0.58
CA GLY A 48 13.28 -26.68 -1.78
C GLY A 48 14.81 -26.70 -1.86
N ALA A 49 15.34 -27.57 -2.72
CA ALA A 49 16.78 -27.79 -2.88
C ALA A 49 17.50 -26.67 -3.66
N ARG A 50 16.77 -25.74 -4.30
CA ARG A 50 17.35 -24.72 -5.19
C ARG A 50 17.12 -23.30 -4.67
N PRO A 51 18.19 -22.54 -4.37
CA PRO A 51 18.10 -21.14 -3.95
C PRO A 51 17.34 -20.22 -4.93
N GLY A 52 17.34 -20.54 -6.22
CA GLY A 52 16.68 -19.74 -7.25
C GLY A 52 15.14 -19.77 -7.22
N ASP A 53 14.55 -20.72 -6.49
CA ASP A 53 13.09 -20.88 -6.45
C ASP A 53 12.42 -19.68 -5.76
N LEU A 54 13.05 -19.09 -4.72
CA LEU A 54 12.54 -17.89 -4.06
C LEU A 54 12.74 -16.63 -4.91
N ALA A 55 13.88 -16.53 -5.60
CA ALA A 55 14.17 -15.39 -6.47
C ALA A 55 13.15 -15.27 -7.61
N ALA A 56 12.68 -16.39 -8.16
CA ALA A 56 11.61 -16.41 -9.15
C ALA A 56 10.27 -15.86 -8.64
N ARG A 57 10.09 -15.77 -7.31
CA ARG A 57 8.90 -15.19 -6.67
C ARG A 57 9.06 -13.70 -6.36
N LEU A 58 10.21 -13.08 -6.61
CA LEU A 58 10.37 -11.64 -6.41
C LEU A 58 9.31 -10.87 -7.20
N ALA A 59 8.72 -9.87 -6.56
CA ALA A 59 7.70 -9.05 -7.18
C ALA A 59 8.36 -8.02 -8.10
N HIS A 60 8.00 -8.07 -9.38
CA HIS A 60 8.51 -7.15 -10.39
C HIS A 60 7.39 -6.18 -10.84
N PRO A 61 7.75 -4.95 -11.25
CA PRO A 61 6.82 -4.08 -11.96
C PRO A 61 6.22 -4.81 -13.16
N ALA A 62 4.89 -4.92 -13.19
CA ALA A 62 4.17 -5.59 -14.26
C ALA A 62 2.83 -4.89 -14.51
N SER A 63 2.43 -4.84 -15.78
CA SER A 63 1.11 -4.39 -16.21
C SER A 63 0.32 -5.60 -16.67
N TYR A 64 -0.87 -5.79 -16.10
CA TYR A 64 -1.83 -6.83 -16.49
C TYR A 64 -3.04 -6.22 -17.22
N ARG A 65 -2.88 -5.00 -17.74
CA ARG A 65 -3.90 -4.40 -18.61
C ARG A 65 -3.96 -5.22 -19.89
N GLU A 66 -5.16 -5.67 -20.22
CA GLU A 66 -5.42 -6.33 -21.49
C GLU A 66 -5.15 -5.34 -22.63
N ARG A 67 -4.45 -5.83 -23.65
CA ARG A 67 -4.04 -5.03 -24.79
C ARG A 67 -5.15 -5.06 -25.84
N LEU A 68 -5.55 -3.90 -26.33
CA LEU A 68 -6.51 -3.84 -27.41
C LEU A 68 -5.86 -4.28 -28.74
N PRO A 69 -6.60 -4.94 -29.65
CA PRO A 69 -6.11 -5.22 -31.00
C PRO A 69 -5.62 -3.94 -31.68
N GLY A 70 -4.37 -3.94 -32.16
CA GLY A 70 -3.75 -2.78 -32.82
C GLY A 70 -3.04 -1.79 -31.89
N GLU A 71 -3.08 -1.97 -30.57
CA GLU A 71 -2.37 -1.10 -29.62
C GLU A 71 -0.86 -1.40 -29.64
N ALA A 72 -0.02 -0.38 -29.80
CA ALA A 72 1.44 -0.51 -29.68
C ALA A 72 1.86 -0.97 -28.27
N GLY A 73 3.10 -1.43 -28.12
CA GLY A 73 3.55 -2.01 -26.85
C GLY A 73 3.60 -0.92 -25.80
N LEU A 74 2.87 -1.08 -24.69
CA LEU A 74 3.01 -0.16 -23.57
C LEU A 74 4.43 -0.28 -22.99
N PRO A 75 5.04 0.85 -22.57
CA PRO A 75 6.32 0.79 -21.87
C PRO A 75 6.19 -0.05 -20.60
N ALA A 76 7.28 -0.74 -20.23
CA ALA A 76 7.32 -1.50 -18.99
C ALA A 76 7.08 -0.53 -17.81
N PRO A 77 6.22 -0.89 -16.85
CA PRO A 77 5.96 -0.02 -15.71
C PRO A 77 7.22 0.14 -14.87
N GLU A 78 7.52 1.36 -14.43
CA GLU A 78 8.69 1.64 -13.59
C GLU A 78 8.43 1.33 -12.11
N ARG A 79 7.17 1.32 -11.68
CA ARG A 79 6.77 1.14 -10.28
C ARG A 79 6.06 -0.18 -10.04
N LEU A 80 6.42 -0.82 -8.93
CA LEU A 80 5.75 -2.03 -8.47
C LEU A 80 4.31 -1.72 -8.04
N LYS A 81 3.33 -2.19 -8.81
CA LYS A 81 1.93 -2.20 -8.41
C LYS A 81 1.62 -3.46 -7.62
N LEU A 82 1.08 -3.31 -6.42
CA LEU A 82 0.60 -4.42 -5.60
C LEU A 82 -0.87 -4.68 -5.90
N PHE A 83 -1.14 -5.78 -6.60
CA PHE A 83 -2.49 -6.22 -6.91
C PHE A 83 -3.14 -6.89 -5.70
N GLN A 84 -4.47 -6.82 -5.63
CA GLN A 84 -5.23 -7.44 -4.56
C GLN A 84 -5.39 -8.95 -4.77
N PRO A 85 -5.60 -9.74 -3.68
CA PRO A 85 -5.91 -11.17 -3.76
C PRO A 85 -7.03 -11.52 -4.72
N VAL A 86 -8.06 -10.68 -4.86
CA VAL A 86 -9.17 -10.88 -5.82
C VAL A 86 -8.71 -10.95 -7.29
N HIS A 87 -7.54 -10.41 -7.61
CA HIS A 87 -6.92 -10.53 -8.93
C HIS A 87 -6.01 -11.78 -9.05
N GLY A 88 -6.04 -12.69 -8.07
CA GLY A 88 -5.13 -13.83 -7.98
C GLY A 88 -3.70 -13.44 -7.60
N HIS A 89 -3.50 -12.33 -6.88
CA HIS A 89 -2.17 -11.85 -6.53
C HIS A 89 -1.99 -11.71 -5.02
N PHE A 90 -1.13 -12.57 -4.46
CA PHE A 90 -0.78 -12.60 -3.05
C PHE A 90 0.63 -12.04 -2.88
N ASN A 91 0.73 -10.82 -2.35
CA ASN A 91 2.01 -10.15 -2.15
C ASN A 91 2.46 -10.30 -0.70
N LEU A 92 3.64 -10.87 -0.50
CA LEU A 92 4.23 -11.10 0.82
C LEU A 92 5.47 -10.23 1.01
N ILE A 93 5.71 -9.77 2.22
CA ILE A 93 6.99 -9.22 2.63
C ILE A 93 7.80 -10.33 3.32
N ALA A 94 9.10 -10.42 3.04
CA ALA A 94 9.98 -11.45 3.57
C ALA A 94 11.33 -10.86 4.02
N ALA A 95 11.73 -11.15 5.26
CA ALA A 95 12.98 -10.66 5.85
C ALA A 95 13.53 -11.61 6.92
N ASN A 96 14.82 -11.54 7.19
CA ASN A 96 15.47 -12.22 8.31
C ASN A 96 15.84 -11.19 9.39
N LEU A 97 15.59 -11.53 10.65
CA LEU A 97 16.11 -10.79 11.80
C LEU A 97 17.38 -11.49 12.26
N VAL A 98 18.53 -10.83 12.15
CA VAL A 98 19.84 -11.42 12.40
C VAL A 98 20.62 -10.63 13.45
N CYS A 99 21.53 -11.32 14.14
CA CYS A 99 22.57 -10.65 14.91
C CYS A 99 23.70 -10.22 13.96
N GLN A 100 24.26 -9.02 14.16
CA GLN A 100 25.45 -8.54 13.42
C GLN A 100 26.72 -9.28 13.87
N LEU A 101 26.79 -10.58 13.55
CA LEU A 101 27.90 -11.48 13.79
C LEU A 101 28.31 -12.14 12.47
N PRO A 102 29.57 -12.60 12.34
CA PRO A 102 29.99 -13.40 11.18
C PRO A 102 29.03 -14.57 10.94
N GLY A 103 28.57 -14.71 9.69
CA GLY A 103 27.58 -15.72 9.29
C GLY A 103 26.11 -15.31 9.46
N LEU A 104 25.84 -14.12 10.01
CA LEU A 104 24.51 -13.53 10.21
C LEU A 104 23.53 -14.56 10.81
N PRO A 105 23.81 -15.06 12.02
CA PRO A 105 22.92 -16.01 12.68
C PRO A 105 21.58 -15.32 13.00
N ASP A 106 20.48 -16.07 12.83
CA ASP A 106 19.16 -15.54 13.12
C ASP A 106 19.01 -15.22 14.61
N HIS A 107 18.38 -14.10 14.91
CA HIS A 107 18.01 -13.75 16.27
C HIS A 107 16.77 -14.53 16.72
N ARG A 108 16.81 -15.06 17.94
CA ARG A 108 15.66 -15.74 18.54
C ARG A 108 14.73 -14.72 19.19
N VAL A 109 13.57 -14.52 18.59
CA VAL A 109 12.43 -13.78 19.19
C VAL A 109 11.91 -14.55 20.42
N ASP A 110 11.94 -13.91 21.59
CA ASP A 110 11.41 -14.46 22.85
C ASP A 110 10.02 -13.88 23.15
N ARG A 111 8.99 -14.61 22.74
CA ARG A 111 7.59 -14.23 23.00
C ARG A 111 7.23 -14.26 24.48
N ALA A 112 7.91 -15.07 25.29
CA ALA A 112 7.65 -15.13 26.73
C ALA A 112 8.22 -13.89 27.44
N ALA A 113 9.31 -13.33 26.91
CA ALA A 113 9.85 -12.02 27.31
C ALA A 113 9.06 -10.83 26.72
N GLY A 114 8.08 -11.08 25.84
CA GLY A 114 7.22 -10.06 25.24
C GLY A 114 7.65 -9.60 23.85
N ASP A 115 8.68 -10.20 23.24
CA ASP A 115 9.13 -9.81 21.92
C ASP A 115 8.05 -10.06 20.87
N ARG A 116 7.86 -9.07 19.99
CA ARG A 116 6.96 -9.15 18.84
C ARG A 116 7.67 -8.70 17.58
N VAL A 117 7.33 -9.37 16.48
CA VAL A 117 7.82 -9.03 15.13
C VAL A 117 6.64 -8.59 14.28
N SER A 118 6.80 -7.47 13.61
CA SER A 118 5.79 -6.85 12.77
C SER A 118 6.48 -5.99 11.71
N PHE A 119 5.76 -5.72 10.63
CA PHE A 119 6.14 -4.69 9.66
C PHE A 119 5.10 -3.56 9.69
N VAL A 120 5.48 -2.41 9.16
CA VAL A 120 4.59 -1.25 9.01
C VAL A 120 4.48 -0.86 7.54
N LEU A 121 3.36 -0.27 7.16
CA LEU A 121 3.18 0.35 5.86
C LEU A 121 3.17 1.86 6.04
N ARG A 122 4.03 2.53 5.27
CA ARG A 122 4.15 3.99 5.31
C ARG A 122 3.84 4.56 3.95
N ARG A 123 3.15 5.69 3.98
CA ARG A 123 2.98 6.52 2.79
C ARG A 123 4.23 7.36 2.61
N LEU A 124 4.74 7.41 1.39
CA LEU A 124 5.82 8.29 0.98
C LEU A 124 5.22 9.58 0.40
N GLU A 125 5.79 10.72 0.78
CA GLU A 125 5.53 12.01 0.16
C GLU A 125 6.59 12.32 -0.90
N ASP A 126 6.26 13.18 -1.86
CA ASP A 126 7.15 13.53 -2.97
C ASP A 126 8.46 14.18 -2.50
N ALA A 127 8.45 14.85 -1.34
CA ALA A 127 9.63 15.45 -0.71
C ALA A 127 10.47 14.45 0.12
N GLY A 128 10.14 13.15 0.08
CA GLY A 128 10.80 12.12 0.90
C GLY A 128 10.29 12.03 2.34
N GLY A 129 9.20 12.72 2.67
CA GLY A 129 8.50 12.57 3.95
C GLY A 129 7.85 11.20 4.09
N HIS A 130 7.74 10.72 5.34
CA HIS A 130 7.05 9.47 5.64
C HIS A 130 5.85 9.75 6.54
N GLN A 131 4.74 9.08 6.25
CA GLN A 131 3.55 9.12 7.10
C GLN A 131 3.20 7.71 7.58
N ALA A 132 2.96 7.59 8.89
CA ALA A 132 2.48 6.41 9.56
C ALA A 132 0.95 6.37 9.56
N TRP A 133 0.38 5.20 9.30
CA TRP A 133 -1.06 4.99 9.46
C TRP A 133 -1.40 4.71 10.92
N VAL A 134 -2.25 5.53 11.52
CA VAL A 134 -2.82 5.30 12.85
C VAL A 134 -4.30 4.95 12.67
N PRO A 135 -4.72 3.72 13.02
CA PRO A 135 -6.10 3.31 12.86
C PRO A 135 -7.01 4.12 13.80
N GLY A 136 -8.22 4.39 13.33
CA GLY A 136 -9.22 5.12 14.11
C GLY A 136 -9.72 4.29 15.30
N VAL A 137 -10.12 4.99 16.36
CA VAL A 137 -10.77 4.40 17.53
C VAL A 137 -12.17 4.99 17.71
N GLU A 138 -13.14 4.17 18.08
CA GLU A 138 -14.49 4.58 18.54
C GLU A 138 -15.14 5.71 17.70
N GLY A 139 -15.53 5.39 16.46
CA GLY A 139 -16.26 6.33 15.60
C GLY A 139 -15.41 7.45 14.98
N LYS A 140 -14.11 7.53 15.29
CA LYS A 140 -13.16 8.41 14.59
C LYS A 140 -12.52 7.66 13.41
N PRO A 141 -12.37 8.30 12.23
CA PRO A 141 -11.58 7.72 11.15
C PRO A 141 -10.11 7.62 11.55
N GLY A 142 -9.37 6.72 10.90
CA GLY A 142 -7.91 6.69 11.01
C GLY A 142 -7.26 7.95 10.44
N ALA A 143 -5.97 8.11 10.67
CA ALA A 143 -5.22 9.28 10.21
C ALA A 143 -3.80 8.89 9.78
N TRP A 144 -3.28 9.65 8.81
CA TRP A 144 -1.88 9.66 8.46
C TRP A 144 -1.15 10.68 9.32
N VAL A 145 -0.09 10.24 10.01
CA VAL A 145 0.71 11.09 10.90
C VAL A 145 2.15 11.11 10.40
N ALA A 146 2.75 12.29 10.28
CA ALA A 146 4.15 12.43 9.89
C ALA A 146 5.07 11.68 10.86
N THR A 147 6.05 10.95 10.33
CA THR A 147 7.04 10.19 11.11
C THR A 147 8.39 10.14 10.40
N ALA A 148 9.46 9.91 11.15
CA ALA A 148 10.77 9.61 10.58
C ALA A 148 10.88 8.15 10.11
N VAL A 149 11.82 7.85 9.21
CA VAL A 149 12.01 6.52 8.57
C VAL A 149 12.28 5.41 9.56
N ASP A 150 13.03 5.71 10.61
CA ASP A 150 13.57 4.78 11.60
C ASP A 150 12.82 4.85 12.94
N VAL A 151 11.83 5.73 13.05
CA VAL A 151 11.03 5.92 14.27
C VAL A 151 9.63 5.39 14.05
N LEU A 152 9.17 4.52 14.96
CA LEU A 152 7.81 4.02 14.99
C LEU A 152 6.86 5.06 15.62
N ALA A 153 5.82 5.46 14.90
CA ALA A 153 4.87 6.44 15.43
C ALA A 153 3.96 5.83 16.52
N ALA A 154 3.49 6.67 17.43
CA ALA A 154 2.57 6.26 18.49
C ALA A 154 1.25 5.77 17.87
N GLY A 155 0.84 4.54 18.18
CA GLY A 155 -0.37 3.93 17.62
C GLY A 155 -0.27 3.52 16.15
N GLU A 156 0.92 3.56 15.54
CA GLU A 156 1.12 3.09 14.16
C GLU A 156 0.66 1.64 13.99
N GLU A 157 -0.10 1.37 12.93
CA GLU A 157 -0.58 0.03 12.61
C GLU A 157 0.59 -0.93 12.36
N ARG A 158 0.59 -2.04 13.09
CA ARG A 158 1.62 -3.09 13.00
C ARG A 158 1.04 -4.32 12.33
N CYS A 159 1.47 -4.59 11.11
CA CYS A 159 1.11 -5.80 10.39
C CYS A 159 1.94 -6.99 10.90
N PRO A 160 1.33 -8.14 11.20
CA PRO A 160 2.05 -9.26 11.82
C PRO A 160 3.03 -9.92 10.84
N LEU A 161 4.17 -10.36 11.37
CA LEU A 161 5.08 -11.28 10.70
C LEU A 161 4.97 -12.66 11.34
N PHE A 162 4.89 -13.71 10.53
CA PHE A 162 4.93 -15.10 10.97
C PHE A 162 6.25 -15.77 10.56
N PRO A 163 6.82 -16.64 11.41
CA PRO A 163 8.08 -17.30 11.12
C PRO A 163 7.87 -18.54 10.23
N VAL A 164 8.67 -18.67 9.18
CA VAL A 164 8.84 -19.87 8.35
C VAL A 164 10.25 -20.39 8.58
N THR A 165 10.35 -21.63 9.06
CA THR A 165 11.65 -22.28 9.31
C THR A 165 12.03 -23.15 8.13
N TYR A 166 13.28 -23.07 7.69
CA TYR A 166 13.81 -23.88 6.60
C TYR A 166 15.28 -24.24 6.85
N ARG A 167 15.88 -25.04 5.96
CA ARG A 167 17.28 -25.48 6.06
C ARG A 167 18.04 -25.12 4.78
N GLU A 168 19.13 -24.38 4.93
CA GLU A 168 20.05 -24.02 3.85
C GLU A 168 21.48 -24.26 4.34
N GLY A 169 21.86 -25.54 4.44
CA GLY A 169 23.04 -26.01 5.19
C GLY A 169 22.86 -25.91 6.71
N VAL A 170 22.35 -24.78 7.20
CA VAL A 170 21.95 -24.52 8.59
C VAL A 170 20.46 -24.23 8.68
N ARG A 171 19.87 -24.47 9.86
CA ARG A 171 18.47 -24.11 10.12
C ARG A 171 18.35 -22.59 10.21
N ARG A 172 17.52 -21.99 9.35
CA ARG A 172 17.21 -20.56 9.34
C ARG A 172 15.72 -20.28 9.54
N ARG A 173 15.39 -19.05 9.92
CA ARG A 173 14.05 -18.53 10.14
C ARG A 173 13.80 -17.29 9.30
N LEU A 174 12.95 -17.43 8.31
CA LEU A 174 12.42 -16.33 7.52
C LEU A 174 11.17 -15.78 8.20
N PHE A 175 11.05 -14.46 8.35
CA PHE A 175 9.82 -13.82 8.77
C PHE A 175 9.07 -13.32 7.55
N VAL A 176 7.78 -13.68 7.46
CA VAL A 176 6.93 -13.40 6.31
C VAL A 176 5.64 -12.75 6.77
N GLY A 177 5.10 -11.80 6.01
CA GLY A 177 3.81 -11.17 6.27
C GLY A 177 3.04 -10.92 4.99
N LEU A 178 1.71 -10.99 5.05
CA LEU A 178 0.85 -10.66 3.92
C LEU A 178 0.67 -9.14 3.85
N ILE A 179 0.91 -8.53 2.68
CA ILE A 179 0.69 -7.09 2.49
C ILE A 179 -0.81 -6.83 2.30
N PRO A 180 -1.48 -6.07 3.19
CA PRO A 180 -2.93 -5.84 3.16
C PRO A 180 -3.35 -4.86 2.05
N THR A 181 -3.27 -5.32 0.79
CA THR A 181 -3.62 -4.53 -0.41
C THR A 181 -5.11 -4.19 -0.52
N SER A 182 -5.99 -4.90 0.19
CA SER A 182 -7.43 -4.61 0.27
C SER A 182 -7.74 -3.38 1.16
N SER A 183 -6.92 -3.10 2.16
CA SER A 183 -7.04 -1.89 3.01
C SER A 183 -6.66 -0.60 2.28
N ARG A 184 -6.21 -0.71 1.02
CA ARG A 184 -5.81 0.42 0.18
C ARG A 184 -6.87 1.49 0.06
N ASP A 185 -8.15 1.13 -0.01
CA ASP A 185 -9.22 2.11 -0.12
C ASP A 185 -9.32 2.99 1.14
N VAL A 186 -9.07 2.41 2.32
CA VAL A 186 -9.01 3.16 3.59
C VAL A 186 -7.77 4.06 3.61
N TYR A 187 -6.63 3.51 3.20
CA TYR A 187 -5.36 4.23 3.12
C TYR A 187 -5.39 5.42 2.15
N GLN A 188 -6.03 5.27 0.98
CA GLN A 188 -6.06 6.29 -0.06
C GLN A 188 -7.15 7.35 0.12
N ARG A 189 -8.30 6.99 0.71
CA ARG A 189 -9.44 7.90 0.84
C ARG A 189 -9.35 8.84 2.04
N THR A 190 -8.47 8.57 3.01
CA THR A 190 -8.37 9.37 4.23
C THR A 190 -7.58 10.66 3.95
N PRO A 191 -8.19 11.86 4.14
CA PRO A 191 -7.50 13.13 4.00
C PRO A 191 -6.32 13.23 4.96
N ILE A 192 -5.28 13.94 4.54
CA ILE A 192 -4.10 14.23 5.37
C ILE A 192 -4.56 15.14 6.52
N GLY A 193 -4.44 14.66 7.75
CA GLY A 193 -4.75 15.47 8.93
C GLY A 193 -3.54 16.32 9.29
N GLU A 194 -3.56 17.60 8.93
CA GLU A 194 -2.69 18.56 9.62
C GLU A 194 -3.23 18.74 11.04
N GLY A 195 -2.37 18.62 12.05
CA GLY A 195 -2.73 18.90 13.43
C GLY A 195 -3.20 20.34 13.58
N GLY A 196 -4.51 20.55 13.61
CA GLY A 196 -5.15 21.85 13.81
C GLY A 196 -6.66 21.70 13.66
N VAL A 197 -7.41 22.26 14.61
CA VAL A 197 -8.87 22.19 14.80
C VAL A 197 -9.66 21.93 13.49
N PRO A 198 -10.50 20.88 13.40
CA PRO A 198 -11.18 20.54 12.17
C PRO A 198 -12.27 21.58 11.85
N PRO A 199 -12.26 22.25 10.69
CA PRO A 199 -13.53 22.64 10.08
C PRO A 199 -14.30 21.35 9.78
N ASP A 200 -15.57 21.29 10.18
CA ASP A 200 -16.43 20.11 10.02
C ASP A 200 -16.26 19.53 8.60
N ALA A 201 -15.61 18.36 8.52
CA ALA A 201 -15.29 17.72 7.25
C ALA A 201 -16.55 17.48 6.41
N ARG A 202 -17.70 17.31 7.07
CA ARG A 202 -19.01 17.19 6.42
C ARG A 202 -19.45 18.51 5.78
N ALA A 203 -19.14 19.66 6.37
CA ALA A 203 -19.42 20.97 5.82
C ALA A 203 -18.55 21.27 4.59
N VAL A 204 -17.26 20.93 4.65
CA VAL A 204 -16.32 21.11 3.51
C VAL A 204 -16.74 20.22 2.33
N GLN A 205 -17.10 18.96 2.60
CA GLN A 205 -17.51 18.02 1.55
C GLN A 205 -18.88 18.39 0.95
N LYS A 206 -19.81 18.90 1.77
CA LYS A 206 -21.12 19.41 1.32
C LYS A 206 -20.96 20.68 0.46
N ALA A 207 -20.07 21.59 0.85
CA ALA A 207 -19.77 22.79 0.08
C ALA A 207 -19.16 22.46 -1.28
N ARG A 208 -18.19 21.52 -1.32
CA ARG A 208 -17.55 21.09 -2.56
C ARG A 208 -18.52 20.36 -3.50
N PHE A 209 -19.39 19.50 -2.97
CA PHE A 209 -20.44 18.85 -3.76
C PHE A 209 -21.45 19.85 -4.33
N ALA A 210 -21.85 20.85 -3.54
CA ALA A 210 -22.76 21.89 -3.98
C ALA A 210 -22.18 22.71 -5.15
N VAL A 211 -20.88 23.04 -5.12
CA VAL A 211 -20.23 23.79 -6.19
C VAL A 211 -20.00 22.92 -7.43
N GLN A 212 -19.40 21.74 -7.26
CA GLN A 212 -18.90 20.94 -8.38
C GLN A 212 -19.99 20.13 -9.09
N VAL A 213 -21.01 19.68 -8.35
CA VAL A 213 -22.05 18.79 -8.89
C VAL A 213 -23.34 19.56 -9.07
N ILE A 214 -23.85 20.20 -8.02
CA ILE A 214 -25.14 20.90 -8.11
C ILE A 214 -25.02 22.17 -8.97
N GLY A 215 -23.93 22.93 -8.83
CA GLY A 215 -23.67 24.11 -9.67
C GLY A 215 -23.54 23.76 -11.15
N ALA A 216 -22.74 22.74 -11.48
CA ALA A 216 -22.57 22.26 -12.85
C ALA A 216 -23.88 21.69 -13.44
N PHE A 217 -24.66 20.95 -12.64
CA PHE A 217 -25.94 20.39 -13.09
C PHE A 217 -27.01 21.47 -13.30
N LYS A 218 -27.05 22.50 -12.45
CA LYS A 218 -27.93 23.66 -12.65
C LYS A 218 -27.55 24.44 -13.90
N ALA A 219 -26.26 24.69 -14.12
CA ALA A 219 -25.78 25.33 -15.34
C ALA A 219 -26.21 24.54 -16.60
N LEU A 220 -26.06 23.21 -16.58
CA LEU A 220 -26.51 22.34 -17.67
C LEU A 220 -28.02 22.34 -17.91
N ARG A 221 -28.82 22.41 -16.83
CA ARG A 221 -30.28 22.47 -16.92
C ARG A 221 -30.77 23.83 -17.44
N ASP A 222 -30.07 24.90 -17.11
CA ASP A 222 -30.44 26.26 -17.48
C ASP A 222 -29.81 26.67 -18.85
N THR A 223 -29.26 25.71 -19.59
CA THR A 223 -28.75 25.87 -20.96
C THR A 223 -29.62 25.05 -21.93
N GLU A 224 -30.26 25.69 -22.91
CA GLU A 224 -30.87 24.99 -24.05
C GLU A 224 -29.90 25.02 -25.24
N VAL A 225 -29.98 23.98 -26.07
CA VAL A 225 -29.25 23.89 -27.33
C VAL A 225 -30.23 24.25 -28.43
N ASP A 226 -29.95 25.33 -29.17
CA ASP A 226 -30.81 25.76 -30.27
C ASP A 226 -30.66 24.82 -31.49
N ALA A 227 -31.56 24.92 -32.47
CA ALA A 227 -31.60 24.03 -33.64
C ALA A 227 -30.32 24.00 -34.49
N ASP A 228 -29.44 25.01 -34.34
CA ASP A 228 -28.13 25.10 -35.01
C ASP A 228 -26.94 24.59 -34.14
N GLY A 229 -27.19 24.10 -32.93
CA GLY A 229 -26.18 23.44 -32.08
C GLY A 229 -25.41 24.32 -31.10
N ASP A 230 -25.73 25.62 -31.02
CA ASP A 230 -25.12 26.55 -30.06
C ASP A 230 -25.87 26.59 -28.72
N THR A 231 -25.12 26.70 -27.62
CA THR A 231 -25.65 26.79 -26.25
C THR A 231 -26.11 28.22 -25.91
N VAL A 232 -27.39 28.39 -25.59
CA VAL A 232 -28.00 29.69 -25.24
C VAL A 232 -28.59 29.62 -23.82
N PRO A 233 -28.41 30.65 -22.97
CA PRO A 233 -28.99 30.67 -21.62
C PRO A 233 -30.52 30.83 -21.64
N VAL A 234 -31.22 30.04 -20.82
CA VAL A 234 -32.70 30.07 -20.71
C VAL A 234 -33.16 31.35 -19.99
N LEU A 235 -33.90 32.22 -20.68
CA LEU A 235 -34.54 33.41 -20.09
C LEU A 235 -35.77 33.01 -19.27
N PRO A 236 -35.95 33.54 -18.04
CA PRO A 236 -37.11 33.20 -17.22
C PRO A 236 -38.41 33.75 -17.82
N ASP A 237 -39.40 32.87 -17.88
CA ASP A 237 -40.73 33.08 -18.44
C ASP A 237 -41.48 34.19 -17.66
N ALA A 238 -41.66 35.35 -18.30
CA ALA A 238 -42.44 36.47 -17.76
C ALA A 238 -43.91 36.36 -18.21
N GLY A 239 -44.64 35.38 -17.68
CA GLY A 239 -46.12 35.34 -17.75
C GLY A 239 -46.68 35.53 -16.34
N GLY A 240 -47.47 36.54 -15.99
CA GLY A 240 -48.31 37.46 -16.76
C GLY A 240 -49.69 37.47 -16.09
N ARG A 241 -50.20 38.63 -15.67
CA ARG A 241 -51.64 38.89 -15.50
C ARG A 241 -51.93 40.36 -15.25
N ALA A 242 -52.65 40.95 -16.19
CA ALA A 242 -53.42 42.18 -16.01
C ALA A 242 -54.38 42.03 -14.82
N SER A 243 -54.50 43.08 -14.01
CA SER A 243 -55.64 43.27 -13.11
C SER A 243 -56.15 44.69 -13.30
N ILE A 244 -57.45 44.77 -13.51
CA ILE A 244 -58.25 45.98 -13.72
C ILE A 244 -58.61 46.53 -12.34
N ALA A 245 -58.26 47.79 -12.07
CA ALA A 245 -59.02 48.82 -11.34
C ALA A 245 -58.23 50.12 -11.39
#